data_AF-R1FZD0-F1
#
_entry.id   AF-R1FZD0-F1
#
_cell.length_a   1.000
_cell.length_b   1.000
_cell.length_c   1.000
_cell.angle_alpha   90.00
_cell.angle_beta   90.00
_cell.angle_gamma   90.00
#
_symmetry.space_group_name_H-M   'P 1'
#
loop_
_entity.id
_entity.type
_entity.pdbx_description
1 polymer ?
#
loop_
_entity_poly.entity_id
_entity_poly.type
_entity_poly.pdbx_seq_one_letter_code
_entity_poly.pdbx_strand_id
1 'polypeptide(L)'
;MIVKPFEQIVTEHGPMVLRVCRAVLGPADAEDAWSETFLSALKAYPELPADANVQAWLVTIAHRKAVDVTRAQARRPLPVGEIPDRPGNAETFTGDLWDALARLPDKQRLAVAYHYLAGLPYREIAQITGGTADAARRAAADGVKALRATYPLEGAHP
;
A
#
# COMPACT_ATOMS: atom_id res chain seq x y z
N MET A 1 -30.72 -0.01 -9.60
CA MET A 1 -29.90 0.27 -8.41
C MET A 1 -29.00 1.45 -8.76
N ILE A 2 -29.06 2.55 -8.01
CA ILE A 2 -28.16 3.69 -8.22
C ILE A 2 -26.84 3.30 -7.56
N VAL A 3 -25.86 2.94 -8.37
CA VAL A 3 -24.49 2.70 -7.91
C VAL A 3 -23.96 4.04 -7.38
N LYS A 4 -23.32 4.00 -6.21
CA LYS A 4 -22.79 5.19 -5.55
C LYS A 4 -21.88 5.99 -6.52
N PRO A 5 -21.99 7.32 -6.62
CA PRO A 5 -21.11 8.09 -7.51
C PRO A 5 -19.64 7.82 -7.24
N PHE A 6 -18.84 7.67 -8.30
CA PHE A 6 -17.43 7.30 -8.15
C PHE A 6 -16.62 8.34 -7.37
N GLU A 7 -16.95 9.63 -7.48
CA GLU A 7 -16.33 10.68 -6.66
C GLU A 7 -16.43 10.36 -5.16
N GLN A 8 -17.57 9.85 -4.71
CA GLN A 8 -17.76 9.48 -3.31
C GLN A 8 -16.88 8.28 -2.90
N ILE A 9 -16.62 7.34 -3.82
CA ILE A 9 -15.67 6.24 -3.60
C ILE A 9 -14.26 6.80 -3.42
N VAL A 10 -13.86 7.78 -4.23
CA VAL A 10 -12.57 8.46 -4.11
C VAL A 10 -12.46 9.20 -2.77
N THR A 11 -13.48 9.96 -2.38
CA THR A 11 -13.50 10.69 -1.11
C THR A 11 -13.36 9.75 0.09
N GLU A 12 -14.08 8.63 0.09
CA GLU A 12 -14.10 7.70 1.23
C GLU A 12 -12.84 6.84 1.34
N HIS A 13 -12.32 6.35 0.21
CA HIS A 13 -11.23 5.39 0.21
C HIS A 13 -9.88 5.99 -0.18
N GLY A 14 -9.85 7.18 -0.79
CA GLY A 14 -8.65 7.85 -1.27
C GLY A 14 -7.53 7.94 -0.23
N PRO A 15 -7.78 8.47 0.97
CA PRO A 15 -6.76 8.56 2.01
C PRO A 15 -6.20 7.19 2.44
N MET A 16 -7.05 6.16 2.48
CA MET A 16 -6.63 4.80 2.82
C MET A 16 -5.74 4.20 1.73
N VAL A 17 -6.16 4.29 0.47
CA VAL A 17 -5.36 3.81 -0.68
C VAL A 17 -4.01 4.51 -0.72
N LEU A 18 -3.96 5.82 -0.44
CA LEU A 18 -2.69 6.56 -0.44
C LEU A 18 -1.73 6.05 0.65
N ARG A 19 -2.24 5.80 1.87
CA ARG A 19 -1.43 5.19 2.94
C ARG A 19 -0.93 3.80 2.55
N VAL A 20 -1.75 3.01 1.86
CA VAL A 20 -1.33 1.70 1.34
C VAL A 20 -0.23 1.84 0.29
N CYS A 21 -0.39 2.73 -0.69
CA CYS A 21 0.63 2.98 -1.70
C CYS A 21 1.96 3.42 -1.07
N ARG A 22 1.92 4.33 -0.09
CA ARG A 22 3.11 4.75 0.67
C ARG A 22 3.77 3.60 1.41
N ALA A 23 2.99 2.73 2.06
CA ALA A 23 3.52 1.56 2.77
C ALA A 23 4.18 0.53 1.85
N VAL A 24 3.68 0.38 0.62
CA VAL A 24 4.13 -0.68 -0.29
C VAL A 24 5.27 -0.21 -1.19
N LEU A 25 5.20 1.02 -1.70
CA LEU A 25 6.13 1.58 -2.69
C LEU A 25 7.05 2.67 -2.13
N GLY A 26 6.78 3.19 -0.94
CA GLY A 26 7.43 4.39 -0.43
C GLY A 26 6.81 5.69 -0.96
N PRO A 27 7.24 6.84 -0.46
CA PRO A 27 6.59 8.13 -0.74
C PRO A 27 6.75 8.59 -2.20
N ALA A 28 7.85 8.24 -2.87
CA ALA A 28 8.16 8.73 -4.22
C ALA A 28 7.17 8.25 -5.29
N ASP A 29 6.74 6.99 -5.22
CA ASP A 29 5.86 6.38 -6.23
C ASP A 29 4.39 6.31 -5.78
N ALA A 30 4.09 6.72 -4.54
CA ALA A 30 2.77 6.49 -3.95
C ALA A 30 1.64 7.30 -4.58
N GLU A 31 1.88 8.57 -4.91
CA GLU A 31 0.84 9.45 -5.48
C GLU A 31 0.49 9.07 -6.92
N ASP A 32 1.49 8.61 -7.68
CA ASP A 32 1.28 8.09 -9.02
C ASP A 32 0.51 6.76 -8.97
N ALA A 33 0.94 5.82 -8.12
CA ALA A 33 0.22 4.57 -7.91
C ALA A 33 -1.22 4.78 -7.43
N TRP A 34 -1.46 5.78 -6.58
CA TRP A 34 -2.80 6.18 -6.14
C TRP A 34 -3.64 6.66 -7.32
N SER A 35 -3.09 7.56 -8.15
CA SER A 35 -3.76 8.11 -9.32
C SER A 35 -4.11 7.03 -10.33
N GLU A 36 -3.15 6.15 -10.64
CA GLU A 36 -3.38 5.01 -11.52
C GLU A 36 -4.41 4.01 -10.97
N THR A 37 -4.43 3.82 -9.64
CA THR A 37 -5.41 2.97 -8.98
C THR A 37 -6.82 3.50 -9.21
N PHE A 38 -7.07 4.78 -8.93
CA PHE A 38 -8.39 5.36 -9.11
C PHE A 38 -8.77 5.54 -10.58
N LEU A 39 -7.82 5.79 -11.48
CA LEU A 39 -8.08 5.79 -12.92
C LEU A 39 -8.51 4.40 -13.42
N SER A 40 -7.86 3.35 -12.93
CA SER A 40 -8.23 1.96 -13.27
C SER A 40 -9.58 1.59 -12.65
N ALA A 41 -9.80 1.97 -11.40
CA ALA A 41 -11.05 1.74 -10.69
C ALA A 41 -12.21 2.46 -11.39
N LEU A 42 -12.07 3.72 -11.81
CA LEU A 42 -13.12 4.46 -12.51
C LEU A 42 -13.64 3.71 -13.74
N LYS A 43 -12.74 3.10 -14.51
CA LYS A 43 -13.08 2.33 -15.71
C LYS A 43 -13.82 1.03 -15.39
N ALA A 44 -13.43 0.35 -14.32
CA ALA A 44 -13.97 -0.96 -13.94
C ALA A 44 -15.18 -0.88 -12.99
N TYR A 45 -15.39 0.27 -12.35
CA TYR A 45 -16.42 0.47 -11.33
C TYR A 45 -17.87 0.18 -11.80
N PRO A 46 -18.28 0.51 -13.05
CA PRO A 46 -19.62 0.19 -13.52
C PRO A 46 -19.95 -1.32 -13.53
N GLU A 47 -18.92 -2.16 -13.60
CA GLU A 47 -19.05 -3.63 -13.62
C GLU A 47 -18.86 -4.27 -12.24
N LEU A 48 -18.55 -3.48 -11.21
CA LEU A 48 -18.31 -3.99 -9.87
C LEU A 48 -19.63 -4.52 -9.26
N PRO A 49 -19.67 -5.78 -8.79
CA PRO A 49 -20.85 -6.32 -8.11
C PRO A 49 -21.28 -5.46 -6.92
N ALA A 50 -22.58 -5.30 -6.72
CA ALA A 50 -23.12 -4.45 -5.66
C ALA A 50 -22.78 -4.93 -4.23
N ASP A 51 -22.49 -6.22 -4.07
CA ASP A 51 -22.08 -6.86 -2.82
C ASP A 51 -20.55 -6.97 -2.67
N ALA A 52 -19.78 -6.43 -3.62
CA ALA A 52 -18.33 -6.46 -3.56
C ALA A 52 -17.80 -5.62 -2.41
N ASN A 53 -16.74 -6.11 -1.77
CA ASN A 53 -15.97 -5.32 -0.82
C ASN A 53 -15.10 -4.30 -1.59
N VAL A 54 -15.61 -3.09 -1.76
CA VAL A 54 -14.94 -1.99 -2.47
C VAL A 54 -13.53 -1.74 -1.94
N GLN A 55 -13.34 -1.82 -0.62
CA GLN A 55 -12.04 -1.62 0.03
C GLN A 55 -11.02 -2.68 -0.40
N ALA A 56 -11.40 -3.95 -0.33
CA ALA A 56 -10.53 -5.05 -0.78
C ALA A 56 -10.24 -4.99 -2.28
N TRP A 57 -11.25 -4.60 -3.07
CA TRP A 57 -11.12 -4.41 -4.51
C TRP A 57 -10.14 -3.29 -4.86
N LEU A 58 -10.22 -2.12 -4.22
CA LEU A 58 -9.27 -1.02 -4.42
C LEU A 58 -7.85 -1.40 -4.00
N VAL A 59 -7.68 -2.10 -2.87
CA VAL A 59 -6.37 -2.61 -2.44
C VAL A 59 -5.82 -3.63 -3.43
N THR A 60 -6.67 -4.45 -4.05
CA THR A 60 -6.26 -5.39 -5.11
C THR A 60 -5.72 -4.65 -6.34
N ILE A 61 -6.38 -3.56 -6.76
CA ILE A 61 -5.90 -2.73 -7.87
C ILE A 61 -4.57 -2.08 -7.50
N ALA A 62 -4.48 -1.45 -6.32
CA ALA A 62 -3.26 -0.83 -5.83
C ALA A 62 -2.10 -1.83 -5.71
N HIS A 63 -2.37 -3.06 -5.26
CA HIS A 63 -1.39 -4.15 -5.20
C HIS A 63 -0.80 -4.46 -6.58
N ARG A 64 -1.67 -4.63 -7.59
CA ARG A 64 -1.22 -4.92 -8.97
C ARG A 64 -0.35 -3.79 -9.52
N LYS A 65 -0.75 -2.54 -9.29
CA LYS A 65 0.04 -1.35 -9.65
C LYS A 65 1.40 -1.34 -8.98
N ALA A 66 1.45 -1.64 -7.69
CA ALA A 66 2.71 -1.72 -6.98
C ALA A 66 3.64 -2.81 -7.53
N VAL A 67 3.09 -3.99 -7.82
CA VAL A 67 3.85 -5.09 -8.45
C VAL A 67 4.41 -4.67 -9.81
N ASP A 68 3.64 -3.95 -10.62
CA ASP A 68 4.09 -3.47 -11.94
C ASP A 68 5.21 -2.44 -11.83
N VAL A 69 5.11 -1.49 -10.89
CA VAL A 69 6.16 -0.49 -10.59
C VAL A 69 7.45 -1.18 -10.16
N THR A 70 7.40 -2.10 -9.18
CA THR A 70 8.59 -2.83 -8.71
C THR A 70 9.23 -3.65 -9.82
N ARG A 71 8.42 -4.29 -10.68
CA ARG A 71 8.91 -5.03 -11.85
C ARG A 71 9.56 -4.13 -12.89
N ALA A 72 9.04 -2.92 -13.11
CA ALA A 72 9.62 -1.95 -14.03
C ALA A 72 10.96 -1.43 -13.52
N GLN A 73 11.07 -1.12 -12.22
CA GLN A 73 12.31 -0.71 -11.58
C GLN A 73 13.40 -1.77 -11.69
N ALA A 74 13.07 -3.05 -11.46
CA ALA A 74 14.02 -4.16 -11.57
C ALA A 74 14.55 -4.40 -13.00
N ARG A 75 13.80 -4.00 -14.04
CA ARG A 75 14.20 -4.15 -15.45
C ARG A 75 14.98 -2.96 -16.01
N ARG A 76 15.06 -1.85 -15.26
CA ARG A 76 15.75 -0.65 -15.73
C ARG A 76 17.27 -0.89 -15.65
N PRO A 77 18.03 -0.74 -16.75
CA PRO A 77 19.49 -0.87 -16.69
C PRO A 77 20.04 0.15 -15.69
N LEU A 78 20.93 -0.30 -14.79
CA LEU A 78 21.66 0.57 -13.87
C LEU A 78 22.32 1.69 -14.69
N PRO A 79 21.98 2.96 -14.47
CA PRO A 79 22.66 4.06 -15.14
C PRO A 79 24.12 4.04 -14.72
N VAL A 80 25.04 3.79 -15.65
CA VAL A 80 26.45 4.14 -15.48
C VAL A 80 26.53 5.66 -15.69
N GLY A 81 26.26 6.42 -14.64
CA GLY A 81 26.27 7.88 -14.68
C GLY A 81 25.45 8.45 -13.53
N GLU A 82 26.11 9.16 -12.63
CA GLU A 82 25.53 9.84 -11.47
C GLU A 82 24.24 10.59 -11.83
N ILE A 83 23.20 10.36 -11.03
CA ILE A 83 22.01 11.23 -11.00
C ILE A 83 22.05 11.94 -9.65
N PRO A 84 22.28 13.27 -9.59
CA PRO A 84 22.19 14.01 -8.34
C PRO A 84 20.75 14.09 -7.83
N ASP A 85 20.66 14.09 -6.50
CA ASP A 85 19.48 14.10 -5.65
C ASP A 85 18.27 14.90 -6.18
N ARG A 86 17.09 14.28 -6.08
CA ARG A 86 15.82 15.01 -6.08
C ARG A 86 15.41 15.25 -4.63
N PRO A 87 15.46 16.48 -4.10
CA PRO A 87 15.04 16.72 -2.73
C PRO A 87 13.51 16.71 -2.68
N GLY A 88 12.94 15.65 -2.11
CA GLY A 88 11.55 15.62 -1.68
C GLY A 88 11.46 16.22 -0.28
N ASN A 89 11.08 17.49 -0.21
CA ASN A 89 10.67 18.14 1.03
C ASN A 89 9.33 17.56 1.52
N ALA A 90 9.41 16.44 2.25
CA ALA A 90 8.31 15.93 3.06
C ALA A 90 8.57 16.33 4.52
N GLU A 91 7.63 17.05 5.11
CA GLU A 91 7.65 17.54 6.48
C GLU A 91 8.03 16.44 7.49
N THR A 92 8.91 16.81 8.42
CA THR A 92 9.78 15.98 9.27
C THR A 92 9.07 15.19 10.38
N PHE A 93 7.88 14.63 10.15
CA PHE A 93 7.21 13.78 11.15
C PHE A 93 6.77 12.39 10.66
N THR A 94 7.17 11.94 9.47
CA THR A 94 6.70 10.63 8.93
C THR A 94 7.73 9.77 8.18
N GLY A 95 8.98 10.22 7.97
CA GLY A 95 9.99 9.46 7.21
C GLY A 95 10.32 8.09 7.81
N ASP A 96 10.52 8.04 9.13
CA ASP A 96 11.01 6.84 9.83
C ASP A 96 10.04 5.64 9.71
N LEU A 97 8.72 5.87 9.75
CA LEU A 97 7.76 4.76 9.70
C LEU A 97 7.72 4.10 8.32
N TRP A 98 7.73 4.90 7.26
CA TRP A 98 7.72 4.36 5.90
C TRP A 98 9.03 3.66 5.58
N ASP A 99 10.16 4.18 6.07
CA ASP A 99 11.46 3.54 5.95
C ASP A 99 11.52 2.22 6.74
N ALA A 100 10.97 2.18 7.97
CA ALA A 100 10.87 0.97 8.76
C ALA A 100 9.99 -0.09 8.09
N LEU A 101 8.85 0.32 7.50
CA LEU A 101 8.00 -0.55 6.70
C LEU A 101 8.75 -1.09 5.49
N ALA A 102 9.46 -0.24 4.74
CA ALA A 102 10.22 -0.62 3.56
C ALA A 102 11.30 -1.69 3.84
N ARG A 103 11.87 -1.70 5.05
CA ARG A 103 12.85 -2.70 5.49
C ARG A 103 12.25 -4.07 5.82
N LEU A 104 10.93 -4.18 5.97
CA LEU A 104 10.28 -5.47 6.20
C LEU A 104 10.33 -6.34 4.94
N PRO A 105 10.45 -7.68 5.09
CA PRO A 105 10.17 -8.61 4.01
C PRO A 105 8.80 -8.35 3.36
N ASP A 106 8.71 -8.44 2.04
CA ASP A 106 7.52 -8.03 1.28
C ASP A 106 6.21 -8.61 1.82
N LYS A 107 6.17 -9.91 2.13
CA LYS A 107 4.95 -10.54 2.68
C LYS A 107 4.52 -9.94 4.02
N GLN A 108 5.48 -9.56 4.87
CA GLN A 108 5.20 -8.91 6.15
C GLN A 108 4.72 -7.48 5.92
N ARG A 109 5.40 -6.72 5.06
CA ARG A 109 5.04 -5.35 4.69
C ARG A 109 3.61 -5.27 4.15
N LEU A 110 3.29 -6.13 3.18
CA LEU A 110 1.95 -6.22 2.56
C LEU A 110 0.88 -6.61 3.59
N ALA A 111 1.14 -7.64 4.41
CA ALA A 111 0.17 -8.09 5.41
C ALA A 111 -0.08 -7.03 6.48
N VAL A 112 0.95 -6.30 6.92
CA VAL A 112 0.82 -5.18 7.85
C VAL A 112 0.03 -4.03 7.21
N ALA A 113 0.41 -3.61 6.00
CA ALA A 113 -0.24 -2.50 5.31
C ALA A 113 -1.73 -2.78 5.08
N TYR A 114 -2.06 -3.95 4.54
CA TYR A 114 -3.44 -4.29 4.19
C TYR A 114 -4.32 -4.54 5.41
N HIS A 115 -3.75 -5.09 6.49
CA HIS A 115 -4.51 -5.32 7.71
C HIS A 115 -4.72 -4.02 8.50
N TYR A 116 -3.65 -3.28 8.79
CA TYR A 116 -3.70 -2.15 9.73
C TYR A 116 -4.04 -0.82 9.08
N LEU A 117 -3.64 -0.58 7.82
CA LEU A 117 -3.94 0.68 7.13
C LEU A 117 -5.23 0.60 6.34
N ALA A 118 -5.49 -0.57 5.75
CA ALA A 118 -6.66 -0.85 4.93
C ALA A 118 -7.69 -1.75 5.62
N GLY A 119 -7.57 -2.08 6.90
CA GLY A 119 -8.61 -2.78 7.66
C GLY A 119 -9.05 -4.14 7.12
N LEU A 120 -8.27 -4.78 6.23
CA LEU A 120 -8.70 -6.00 5.57
C LEU A 120 -8.60 -7.21 6.49
N PRO A 121 -9.58 -8.12 6.46
CA PRO A 121 -9.45 -9.41 7.13
C PRO A 121 -8.42 -10.27 6.40
N TYR A 122 -7.72 -11.15 7.13
CA TYR A 122 -6.63 -11.95 6.59
C TYR A 122 -7.02 -12.84 5.40
N ARG A 123 -8.31 -13.21 5.27
CA ARG A 123 -8.83 -13.94 4.10
C ARG A 123 -8.71 -13.13 2.79
N GLU A 124 -9.00 -11.83 2.84
CA GLU A 124 -8.90 -10.93 1.68
C GLU A 124 -7.42 -10.68 1.37
N ILE A 125 -6.60 -10.49 2.40
CA ILE A 125 -5.15 -10.31 2.25
C ILE A 125 -4.55 -11.53 1.54
N ALA A 126 -4.91 -12.75 1.95
CA ALA A 126 -4.44 -13.98 1.30
C ALA A 126 -4.90 -14.10 -0.16
N GLN A 127 -6.09 -13.63 -0.50
CA GLN A 127 -6.55 -13.59 -1.90
C GLN A 127 -5.73 -12.60 -2.74
N ILE A 128 -5.34 -11.46 -2.16
CA ILE A 128 -4.55 -10.43 -2.83
C ILE A 128 -3.10 -10.87 -3.02
N THR A 129 -2.46 -11.35 -1.95
CA THR A 129 -1.02 -11.67 -1.95
C THR A 129 -0.69 -13.10 -2.34
N GLY A 130 -1.72 -13.96 -2.43
CA GLY A 130 -1.57 -15.41 -2.54
C GLY A 130 -1.27 -16.09 -1.19
N GLY A 131 -1.72 -17.33 -1.05
CA GLY A 131 -1.50 -18.17 0.14
C GLY A 131 -2.74 -18.39 0.98
N THR A 132 -2.57 -18.57 2.30
CA THR A 132 -3.64 -18.85 3.26
C THR A 132 -3.84 -17.70 4.24
N ALA A 133 -5.04 -17.59 4.83
CA ALA A 133 -5.33 -16.58 5.85
C ALA A 133 -4.40 -16.71 7.08
N ASP A 134 -4.04 -17.93 7.47
CA ASP A 134 -3.11 -18.17 8.58
C ASP A 134 -1.70 -17.68 8.25
N ALA A 135 -1.23 -17.89 7.01
CA ALA A 135 0.06 -17.37 6.57
C ALA A 135 0.06 -15.83 6.54
N ALA A 136 -1.02 -15.20 6.08
CA ALA A 136 -1.17 -13.74 6.10
C ALA A 136 -1.18 -13.19 7.54
N ARG A 137 -1.91 -13.84 8.45
CA ARG A 137 -1.93 -13.49 9.88
C ARG A 137 -0.53 -13.61 10.49
N ARG A 138 0.17 -14.70 10.21
CA ARG A 138 1.53 -14.93 10.70
C ARG A 138 2.48 -13.85 10.19
N ALA A 139 2.43 -13.54 8.90
CA ALA A 139 3.25 -12.48 8.30
C ALA A 139 2.98 -11.11 8.91
N ALA A 140 1.70 -10.76 9.18
CA ALA A 140 1.36 -9.53 9.87
C ALA A 140 1.93 -9.48 11.30
N ALA A 141 1.80 -10.58 12.06
CA ALA A 141 2.32 -10.67 13.42
C ALA A 141 3.86 -10.54 13.47
N ASP A 142 4.56 -11.23 12.56
CA ASP A 142 6.02 -11.15 12.45
C ASP A 142 6.46 -9.73 12.01
N GLY A 143 5.73 -9.11 11.08
CA GLY A 143 5.99 -7.73 10.66
C GLY A 143 5.81 -6.72 11.80
N VAL A 144 4.73 -6.81 12.57
CA VAL A 144 4.52 -5.95 13.76
C VAL A 144 5.61 -6.19 14.80
N LYS A 145 6.03 -7.44 15.02
CA LYS A 145 7.13 -7.77 15.93
C LYS A 145 8.43 -7.12 15.47
N ALA A 146 8.74 -7.18 14.17
CA ALA A 146 9.92 -6.53 13.61
C ALA A 146 9.87 -5.01 13.77
N LEU A 147 8.74 -4.37 13.40
CA LEU A 147 8.57 -2.92 13.56
C LEU A 147 8.74 -2.48 15.02
N ARG A 148 8.21 -3.21 15.99
CA ARG A 148 8.39 -2.91 17.42
C ARG A 148 9.85 -2.97 17.87
N ALA A 149 10.68 -3.76 17.21
CA ALA A 149 12.10 -3.89 17.54
C ALA A 149 12.96 -2.84 16.83
N THR A 150 12.56 -2.39 15.64
CA THR A 150 13.37 -1.53 14.77
C THR A 150 12.92 -0.08 14.73
N TYR A 151 11.64 0.19 15.00
CA TYR A 151 11.08 1.53 15.04
C TYR A 151 11.18 2.06 16.47
N PRO A 152 11.98 3.10 16.74
CA PRO A 152 12.03 3.68 18.08
C PRO A 152 10.63 4.21 18.42
N LEU A 153 10.05 3.70 19.50
CA LEU A 153 8.85 4.30 20.09
C LEU A 153 9.24 5.61 20.81
N GLU A 154 9.92 6.52 20.12
CA GLU A 154 10.19 7.86 20.64
C GLU A 154 9.03 8.77 20.24
N GLY A 155 7.98 8.67 21.05
CA GLY A 155 6.79 9.51 21.02
C GLY A 155 6.07 9.59 22.37
N ALA A 156 6.69 9.13 23.46
CA ALA A 156 6.30 9.52 24.81
C ALA A 156 7.35 10.48 25.35
N HIS A 157 7.26 11.76 24.96
CA HIS A 157 7.86 12.84 25.73
C HIS A 157 6.73 13.81 26.17
N PRO A 158 6.86 14.40 27.37
CA PRO A 158 5.79 14.91 28.23
C PRO A 158 5.11 16.19 27.75
#